data_AF-A0A804RV03-F1
#
_entry.id   AF-A0A804RV03-F1
#
_cell.length_a   1.000
_cell.length_b   1.000
_cell.length_c   1.000
_cell.angle_alpha   90.00
_cell.angle_beta   90.00
_cell.angle_gamma   90.00
#
_symmetry.space_group_name_H-M   'P 1'
#
loop_
_entity.id
_entity.type
_entity.pdbx_description
1 polymer ?
#
loop_
_entity_poly.entity_id
_entity_poly.type
_entity_poly.pdbx_seq_one_letter_code
_entity_poly.pdbx_strand_id
1 'polypeptide(L)'
;MGQKINPLGFRLGTTQNHHSFWFAQPKNYSEGLQEDKKIRNCIKNYIQKNRKKGSNRKMESDSSSEVITHIEIQKEIDTIHVIIHIGFPNLLKKKGAIEELEKDLQKEVNSVNQRLNIAIEKVKEPYRQPNILAEYIAFQLKNRVSFRKAMKKAIELTKKADIKGIKIQIAGRLAG
;
A
#
# COMPACT_ATOMS: atom_id res chain seq x y z
N MET A 1 21.53 -19.28 10.38
CA MET A 1 20.32 -19.27 9.53
C MET A 1 20.71 -18.70 8.17
N GLY A 2 20.45 -19.42 7.08
CA GLY A 2 20.79 -18.96 5.72
C GLY A 2 19.88 -17.87 5.19
N GLN A 3 20.31 -17.20 4.12
CA GLN A 3 19.50 -16.22 3.41
C GLN A 3 18.39 -16.92 2.61
N LYS A 4 17.20 -16.32 2.56
CA LYS A 4 16.08 -16.81 1.75
C LYS A 4 15.79 -15.82 0.63
N ILE A 5 15.40 -16.33 -0.54
CA ILE A 5 14.93 -15.50 -1.65
C ILE A 5 13.59 -14.85 -1.32
N ASN A 6 13.33 -13.64 -1.83
CA ASN A 6 12.02 -13.00 -1.70
C ASN A 6 10.97 -13.81 -2.47
N PRO A 7 9.92 -14.34 -1.80
CA PRO A 7 8.91 -15.19 -2.45
C PRO A 7 8.12 -14.50 -3.55
N LEU A 8 8.01 -13.17 -3.54
CA LEU A 8 7.35 -12.41 -4.61
C LEU A 8 8.21 -12.44 -5.88
N GLY A 9 9.49 -12.10 -5.76
CA GLY A 9 10.45 -12.12 -6.87
C GLY A 9 10.64 -13.52 -7.46
N PHE A 10 10.64 -14.55 -6.61
CA PHE A 10 10.75 -15.94 -7.05
C PHE A 10 9.56 -16.43 -7.91
N ARG A 11 8.39 -15.78 -7.81
CA ARG A 11 7.15 -16.19 -8.49
C ARG A 11 6.73 -15.26 -9.64
N LEU A 12 7.54 -14.25 -9.95
CA LEU A 12 7.25 -13.33 -11.06
C LEU A 12 7.18 -14.12 -12.38
N GLY A 13 6.11 -13.91 -13.14
CA GLY A 13 5.87 -14.57 -14.44
C GLY A 13 5.21 -15.95 -14.37
N THR A 14 4.95 -16.49 -13.17
CA THR A 14 4.21 -17.76 -13.01
C THR A 14 2.89 -17.57 -12.26
N THR A 15 2.97 -17.17 -10.99
CA THR A 15 1.80 -16.99 -10.11
C THR A 15 1.67 -15.56 -9.59
N GLN A 16 2.73 -14.76 -9.69
CA GLN A 16 2.75 -13.36 -9.29
C GLN A 16 2.94 -12.45 -10.50
N ASN A 17 2.05 -11.48 -10.65
CA ASN A 17 2.15 -10.43 -11.67
C ASN A 17 3.01 -9.26 -11.18
N HIS A 18 3.48 -8.46 -12.14
CA HIS A 18 4.09 -7.16 -11.86
C HIS A 18 3.05 -6.17 -11.32
N HIS A 19 3.51 -5.11 -10.67
CA HIS A 19 2.66 -3.99 -10.23
C HIS A 19 2.78 -2.76 -11.13
N SER A 20 3.67 -2.79 -12.12
CA SER A 20 3.80 -1.76 -13.15
C SER A 20 3.70 -2.46 -14.49
N PHE A 21 2.66 -2.15 -15.25
CA PHE A 21 2.37 -2.71 -16.57
C PHE A 21 2.55 -1.62 -17.62
N TRP A 22 3.78 -1.47 -18.09
CA TRP A 22 4.11 -0.56 -19.18
C TRP A 22 5.39 -1.02 -19.86
N PHE A 23 5.60 -0.51 -21.06
CA PHE A 23 6.78 -0.76 -21.87
C PHE A 23 7.43 0.57 -22.24
N ALA A 24 8.76 0.61 -22.23
CA ALA A 24 9.52 1.71 -22.80
C ALA A 24 10.80 1.17 -23.43
N GLN A 25 11.33 1.90 -24.40
CA GLN A 25 12.65 1.61 -24.96
C GLN A 25 13.72 1.71 -23.87
N PRO A 26 14.83 0.93 -23.94
CA PRO A 26 15.86 0.92 -22.91
C PRO A 26 16.41 2.30 -22.54
N LYS A 27 16.46 3.23 -23.51
CA LYS A 27 16.88 4.62 -23.32
C LYS A 27 15.95 5.41 -22.40
N ASN A 28 14.64 5.15 -22.45
CA ASN A 28 13.60 5.90 -21.72
C ASN A 28 13.08 5.14 -20.49
N TYR A 29 13.49 3.89 -20.30
CA TYR A 29 13.03 3.04 -19.20
C TYR A 29 13.35 3.64 -17.82
N SER A 30 14.53 4.26 -17.68
CA SER A 30 14.96 4.90 -16.44
C SER A 30 14.05 6.06 -16.04
N GLU A 31 13.63 6.89 -16.99
CA GLU A 31 12.70 8.00 -16.79
C GLU A 31 11.33 7.48 -16.35
N GLY A 32 10.80 6.48 -17.06
CA GLY A 32 9.53 5.84 -16.72
C GLY A 32 9.52 5.22 -15.32
N LEU A 33 10.63 4.63 -14.88
CA LEU A 33 10.80 4.09 -13.53
C LEU A 33 10.87 5.20 -12.46
N GLN A 34 11.52 6.32 -12.77
CA GLN A 34 11.57 7.48 -11.88
C GLN A 34 10.18 8.10 -11.69
N GLU A 35 9.40 8.23 -12.76
CA GLU A 35 8.00 8.66 -12.71
C GLU A 35 7.16 7.74 -11.82
N ASP A 36 7.24 6.42 -12.00
CA ASP A 36 6.54 5.45 -11.17
C ASP A 36 6.88 5.61 -9.69
N LYS A 37 8.16 5.83 -9.39
CA LYS A 37 8.62 6.06 -8.01
C LYS A 37 8.05 7.37 -7.45
N LYS A 38 8.01 8.45 -8.23
CA LYS A 38 7.39 9.72 -7.84
C LYS A 38 5.90 9.53 -7.55
N ILE A 39 5.16 8.89 -8.45
CA ILE A 39 3.72 8.61 -8.30
C ILE A 39 3.45 7.82 -7.00
N ARG A 40 4.17 6.71 -6.81
CA ARG A 40 4.03 5.85 -5.62
C ARG A 40 4.36 6.61 -4.33
N ASN A 41 5.39 7.45 -4.34
CA ASN A 41 5.76 8.26 -3.17
C ASN A 41 4.73 9.35 -2.88
N CYS A 42 4.21 10.02 -3.90
CA CYS A 42 3.19 11.07 -3.75
C CYS A 42 1.91 10.51 -3.11
N ILE A 43 1.43 9.36 -3.59
CA ILE A 43 0.24 8.70 -3.03
C ILE A 43 0.48 8.31 -1.56
N LYS A 44 1.63 7.69 -1.25
CA LYS A 44 1.99 7.34 0.13
C LYS A 44 2.08 8.58 1.05
N ASN A 45 2.69 9.65 0.55
CA ASN A 45 2.85 10.90 1.27
C ASN A 45 1.51 11.61 1.51
N TYR A 46 0.61 11.64 0.52
CA TYR A 46 -0.72 12.21 0.65
C TYR A 46 -1.51 11.50 1.77
N ILE A 47 -1.54 10.17 1.73
CA ILE A 47 -2.22 9.36 2.75
C ILE A 47 -1.57 9.59 4.13
N GLN A 48 -0.25 9.61 4.23
CA GLN A 48 0.44 9.85 5.50
C GLN A 48 0.18 11.26 6.08
N LYS A 49 0.18 12.30 5.24
CA LYS A 49 -0.12 13.69 5.64
C LYS A 49 -1.54 13.81 6.18
N ASN A 50 -2.50 13.21 5.49
CA ASN A 50 -3.91 13.30 5.88
C ASN A 50 -4.26 12.40 7.07
N ARG A 51 -3.57 11.26 7.26
CA ARG A 51 -3.60 10.50 8.52
C ARG A 51 -3.19 11.37 9.72
N LYS A 52 -2.12 12.19 9.58
CA LYS A 52 -1.62 13.05 10.67
C LYS A 52 -2.57 14.21 10.99
N LYS A 53 -3.19 14.85 10.00
CA LYS A 53 -4.18 15.92 10.22
C LYS A 53 -5.37 15.47 11.08
N GLY A 54 -5.73 14.18 11.01
CA GLY A 54 -6.77 13.59 11.85
C GLY A 54 -6.37 13.36 13.32
N SER A 55 -5.07 13.35 13.65
CA SER A 55 -4.56 12.96 14.97
C SER A 55 -4.91 13.95 16.10
N ASN A 56 -5.41 15.15 15.79
CA ASN A 56 -5.90 16.08 16.81
C ASN A 56 -7.33 15.77 17.28
N ARG A 57 -8.04 14.88 16.58
CA ARG A 57 -9.28 14.28 17.09
C ARG A 57 -8.87 12.95 17.71
N LYS A 58 -9.14 12.77 19.01
CA LYS A 58 -9.03 11.48 19.72
C LYS A 58 -9.53 10.38 18.78
N MET A 59 -8.61 9.60 18.19
CA MET A 59 -8.97 8.39 17.47
C MET A 59 -9.34 7.36 18.53
N GLU A 60 -10.59 7.44 18.92
CA GLU A 60 -11.33 6.39 19.59
C GLU A 60 -11.24 5.12 18.72
N SER A 61 -10.56 4.13 19.27
CA SER A 61 -10.81 2.68 19.13
C SER A 61 -10.84 1.97 17.77
N ASP A 62 -10.93 2.62 16.62
CA ASP A 62 -11.11 1.90 15.36
C ASP A 62 -9.81 1.83 14.55
N SER A 63 -9.28 0.61 14.47
CA SER A 63 -8.15 0.12 13.67
C SER A 63 -8.32 0.29 12.14
N SER A 64 -9.09 1.29 11.69
CA SER A 64 -9.38 1.60 10.30
C SER A 64 -8.38 2.60 9.71
N SER A 65 -7.08 2.41 10.00
CA SER A 65 -6.04 3.12 9.26
C SER A 65 -6.10 2.72 7.79
N GLU A 66 -6.04 3.68 6.88
CA GLU A 66 -6.12 3.45 5.44
C GLU A 66 -4.90 2.73 4.89
N VAL A 67 -4.81 1.42 5.07
CA VAL A 67 -3.64 0.67 4.61
C VAL A 67 -3.73 0.41 3.12
N ILE A 68 -2.74 0.90 2.37
CA ILE A 68 -2.54 0.57 0.95
C ILE A 68 -1.96 -0.84 0.88
N THR A 69 -2.54 -1.71 0.08
CA THR A 69 -1.98 -3.04 -0.16
C THR A 69 -0.90 -2.97 -1.23
N HIS A 70 -1.25 -2.48 -2.41
CA HIS A 70 -0.33 -2.23 -3.51
C HIS A 70 -0.93 -1.19 -4.44
N ILE A 71 -0.08 -0.66 -5.32
CA ILE A 71 -0.48 0.33 -6.33
C ILE A 71 -0.11 -0.29 -7.68
N GLU A 72 -1.08 -0.38 -8.58
CA GLU A 72 -0.85 -0.80 -9.95
C GLU A 72 -0.73 0.44 -10.83
N ILE A 73 0.28 0.47 -11.69
CA ILE A 73 0.49 1.57 -12.64
C ILE A 73 0.48 0.94 -14.02
N GLN A 74 -0.45 1.39 -14.85
CA GLN A 74 -0.54 1.01 -16.25
C GLN A 74 -0.29 2.27 -17.07
N LYS A 75 0.66 2.23 -18.00
CA LYS A 75 0.92 3.38 -18.90
C LYS A 75 0.56 2.98 -20.32
N GLU A 76 -0.34 3.76 -20.90
CA GLU A 76 -0.60 3.79 -22.33
C GLU A 76 0.13 5.00 -22.94
N ILE A 77 -0.04 5.26 -24.23
CA ILE A 77 0.67 6.34 -24.93
C ILE A 77 0.28 7.71 -24.33
N ASP A 78 -1.02 7.93 -24.15
CA ASP A 78 -1.59 9.23 -23.73
C ASP A 78 -2.09 9.24 -22.28
N THR A 79 -2.26 8.07 -21.67
CA THR A 79 -2.90 7.93 -20.35
C THR A 79 -2.06 7.10 -19.41
N ILE A 80 -2.06 7.50 -18.13
CA ILE A 80 -1.49 6.71 -17.03
C ILE A 80 -2.65 6.36 -16.11
N HIS A 81 -2.94 5.07 -16.02
CA HIS A 81 -3.94 4.52 -15.13
C HIS A 81 -3.27 4.04 -13.83
N VAL A 82 -3.68 4.63 -12.71
CA VAL A 82 -3.17 4.28 -11.38
C VAL A 82 -4.30 3.65 -10.57
N ILE A 83 -4.16 2.36 -10.26
CA ILE A 83 -5.14 1.63 -9.45
C ILE A 83 -4.57 1.45 -8.05
N ILE A 84 -5.25 2.03 -7.06
CA ILE A 84 -4.83 1.97 -5.65
C ILE A 84 -5.72 0.96 -4.93
N HIS A 85 -5.12 -0.15 -4.50
CA HIS A 85 -5.83 -1.15 -3.70
C HIS A 85 -5.72 -0.83 -2.22
N ILE A 86 -6.86 -0.69 -1.55
CA ILE A 86 -6.96 -0.24 -0.16
C ILE A 86 -7.91 -1.15 0.62
N GLY A 87 -7.56 -1.50 1.86
CA GLY A 87 -8.46 -2.26 2.73
C GLY A 87 -9.63 -1.43 3.26
N PHE A 88 -9.32 -0.25 3.79
CA PHE A 88 -10.29 0.66 4.41
C PHE A 88 -10.23 2.05 3.76
N PRO A 89 -10.94 2.29 2.64
CA PRO A 89 -10.90 3.56 1.91
C PRO A 89 -11.81 4.61 2.56
N ASN A 90 -11.44 5.13 3.74
CA ASN A 90 -12.28 6.05 4.51
C ASN A 90 -12.01 7.53 4.19
N LEU A 91 -10.75 7.90 3.99
CA LEU A 91 -10.30 9.23 3.61
C LEU A 91 -10.44 9.44 2.10
N LEU A 92 -10.01 8.47 1.28
CA LEU A 92 -10.02 8.65 -0.18
C LEU A 92 -11.43 8.63 -0.79
N LYS A 93 -12.43 8.13 -0.06
CA LYS A 93 -13.85 8.23 -0.43
C LYS A 93 -14.47 9.60 -0.13
N LYS A 94 -13.75 10.50 0.55
CA LYS A 94 -14.25 11.86 0.78
C LYS A 94 -14.31 12.60 -0.56
N LYS A 95 -15.39 13.36 -0.77
CA LYS A 95 -15.55 14.21 -1.95
C LYS A 95 -14.33 15.12 -2.10
N GLY A 96 -13.74 15.17 -3.30
CA GLY A 96 -12.56 15.99 -3.62
C GLY A 96 -11.20 15.34 -3.34
N ALA A 97 -11.10 14.25 -2.56
CA ALA A 97 -9.81 13.64 -2.24
C ALA A 97 -9.07 13.08 -3.48
N ILE A 98 -9.83 12.55 -4.45
CA ILE A 98 -9.30 12.06 -5.72
C ILE A 98 -8.80 13.23 -6.58
N GLU A 99 -9.57 14.31 -6.68
CA GLU A 99 -9.20 15.50 -7.44
C GLU A 99 -7.95 16.20 -6.86
N GLU A 100 -7.80 16.22 -5.53
CA GLU A 100 -6.59 16.71 -4.87
C GLU A 100 -5.38 15.83 -5.22
N LEU A 101 -5.55 14.51 -5.17
CA LEU A 101 -4.50 13.55 -5.54
C LEU A 101 -4.09 13.68 -7.00
N GLU A 102 -5.04 13.84 -7.91
CA GLU A 102 -4.78 14.07 -9.33
C GLU A 102 -3.99 15.36 -9.53
N LYS A 103 -4.38 16.46 -8.87
CA LYS A 103 -3.65 17.74 -8.92
C LYS A 103 -2.24 17.62 -8.36
N ASP A 104 -2.04 16.90 -7.26
CA ASP A 104 -0.72 16.72 -6.67
C ASP A 104 0.17 15.80 -7.53
N LEU A 105 -0.39 14.75 -8.14
CA LEU A 105 0.34 13.89 -9.07
C LEU A 105 0.69 14.60 -10.38
N GLN A 106 -0.21 15.41 -10.92
CA GLN A 106 0.03 16.16 -12.15
C GLN A 106 1.17 17.17 -12.00
N LYS A 107 1.40 17.71 -10.79
CA LYS A 107 2.54 18.60 -10.51
C LYS A 107 3.88 17.87 -10.47
N GLU A 108 3.88 16.60 -10.10
CA GLU A 108 5.09 15.81 -9.87
C GLU A 108 5.52 15.03 -11.13
N VAL A 109 4.53 14.65 -11.96
CA VAL A 109 4.71 14.03 -13.27
C VAL A 109 4.68 15.14 -14.31
N ASN A 110 5.86 15.62 -14.72
CA ASN A 110 6.05 16.71 -15.70
C ASN A 110 5.62 16.36 -17.14
N SER A 111 4.71 15.41 -17.33
CA SER A 111 4.26 14.97 -18.64
C SER A 111 3.16 15.89 -19.14
N VAL A 112 3.55 16.93 -19.90
CA VAL A 112 2.65 17.93 -20.52
C VAL A 112 1.50 17.27 -21.31
N ASN A 113 1.69 16.03 -21.78
CA ASN A 113 0.77 15.37 -22.71
C ASN A 113 0.05 14.13 -22.14
N GLN A 114 0.31 13.72 -20.89
CA GLN A 114 -0.30 12.51 -20.35
C GLN A 114 -1.42 12.82 -19.36
N ARG A 115 -2.58 12.18 -19.58
CA ARG A 115 -3.73 12.25 -18.66
C ARG A 115 -3.59 11.21 -17.57
N LEU A 116 -3.69 11.62 -16.31
CA LEU A 116 -3.68 10.71 -15.16
C LEU A 116 -5.11 10.33 -14.79
N ASN A 117 -5.37 9.02 -14.70
CA ASN A 117 -6.64 8.46 -14.25
C ASN A 117 -6.39 7.64 -12.98
N ILE A 118 -6.99 8.04 -11.85
CA ILE A 118 -6.83 7.33 -10.57
C ILE A 118 -8.09 6.52 -10.27
N ALA A 119 -7.94 5.21 -10.08
CA ALA A 119 -8.99 4.32 -9.60
C ALA A 119 -8.67 3.83 -8.18
N ILE A 120 -9.68 3.70 -7.33
CA ILE A 120 -9.53 3.14 -5.98
C ILE A 120 -10.33 1.85 -5.88
N GLU A 121 -9.64 0.76 -5.61
CA GLU A 121 -10.26 -0.54 -5.43
C GLU A 121 -10.23 -0.96 -3.96
N LYS A 122 -11.41 -1.29 -3.42
CA LYS A 122 -11.52 -1.82 -2.07
C LYS A 122 -11.21 -3.31 -2.07
N VAL A 123 -10.25 -3.73 -1.24
CA VAL A 123 -9.97 -5.15 -1.00
C VAL A 123 -11.14 -5.78 -0.23
N LYS A 124 -11.70 -6.87 -0.75
CA LYS A 124 -12.84 -7.60 -0.14
C LYS A 124 -12.53 -8.07 1.29
N GLU A 125 -11.37 -8.68 1.49
CA GLU A 125 -10.91 -9.22 2.77
C GLU A 125 -9.59 -8.55 3.19
N PRO A 126 -9.63 -7.48 4.01
CA PRO A 126 -8.44 -6.72 4.33
C PRO A 126 -7.41 -7.53 5.14
N TYR A 127 -7.86 -8.36 6.09
CA TYR A 127 -6.97 -9.18 6.93
C TYR A 127 -6.30 -10.35 6.18
N ARG A 128 -6.72 -10.62 4.94
CA ARG A 128 -6.03 -11.56 4.06
C ARG A 128 -4.76 -10.97 3.46
N GLN A 129 -4.68 -9.64 3.39
CA GLN A 129 -3.55 -8.93 2.81
C GLN A 129 -2.43 -8.72 3.84
N PRO A 130 -1.20 -9.18 3.56
CA PRO A 130 -0.10 -9.15 4.54
C PRO A 130 0.29 -7.74 4.95
N ASN A 131 0.19 -6.75 4.04
CA ASN A 131 0.55 -5.36 4.33
C ASN A 131 -0.39 -4.72 5.38
N ILE A 132 -1.69 -5.03 5.32
CA ILE A 132 -2.68 -4.58 6.31
C ILE A 132 -2.39 -5.19 7.67
N LEU A 133 -2.11 -6.49 7.69
CA LEU A 133 -1.78 -7.19 8.92
C LEU A 133 -0.47 -6.69 9.53
N ALA A 134 0.53 -6.36 8.71
CA ALA A 134 1.80 -5.80 9.15
C ALA A 134 1.62 -4.40 9.76
N GLU A 135 0.84 -3.51 9.13
CA GLU A 135 0.50 -2.20 9.71
C GLU A 135 -0.28 -2.35 11.03
N TYR A 136 -1.21 -3.31 11.10
CA TYR A 136 -1.93 -3.62 12.34
C TYR A 136 -0.99 -4.07 13.47
N ILE A 137 -0.05 -5.00 13.20
CA ILE A 137 0.93 -5.44 14.21
C ILE A 137 1.84 -4.27 14.61
N ALA A 138 2.31 -3.47 13.64
CA ALA A 138 3.15 -2.30 13.92
C ALA A 138 2.44 -1.28 14.82
N PHE A 139 1.13 -1.05 14.58
CA PHE A 139 0.31 -0.20 15.43
C PHE A 139 0.19 -0.74 16.86
N GLN A 140 -0.07 -2.04 17.03
CA GLN A 140 -0.13 -2.68 18.35
C GLN A 140 1.21 -2.56 19.11
N LEU A 141 2.33 -2.76 18.41
CA LEU A 141 3.66 -2.60 18.98
C LEU A 141 3.96 -1.14 19.36
N LYS A 142 3.54 -0.17 18.55
CA LYS A 142 3.67 1.26 18.87
C LYS A 142 2.91 1.64 20.15
N ASN A 143 1.76 1.00 20.39
CA ASN A 143 0.96 1.15 21.60
C ASN A 143 1.47 0.29 22.78
N ARG A 144 2.68 -0.28 22.69
CA ARG A 144 3.32 -1.10 23.72
C ARG A 144 2.54 -2.35 24.12
N VAL A 145 1.67 -2.86 23.23
CA VAL A 145 1.05 -4.16 23.44
C VAL A 145 2.11 -5.25 23.30
N SER A 146 2.09 -6.24 24.20
CA SER A 146 3.02 -7.38 24.15
C SER A 146 3.05 -8.01 22.75
N PHE A 147 4.25 -8.18 22.19
CA PHE A 147 4.45 -8.75 20.85
C PHE A 147 3.77 -10.11 20.67
N ARG A 148 3.76 -10.95 21.73
CA ARG A 148 3.05 -12.24 21.74
C ARG A 148 1.54 -12.07 21.57
N LYS A 149 0.95 -11.09 22.27
CA LYS A 149 -0.48 -10.76 22.15
C LYS A 149 -0.81 -10.20 20.76
N ALA A 150 0.03 -9.31 20.24
CA ALA A 150 -0.14 -8.74 18.89
C ALA A 150 -0.11 -9.83 17.81
N MET A 151 0.88 -10.75 17.87
CA MET A 151 0.96 -11.90 16.95
C MET A 151 -0.24 -12.85 17.08
N LYS A 152 -0.63 -13.22 18.31
CA LYS A 152 -1.77 -14.12 18.53
C LYS A 152 -3.07 -13.52 17.98
N LYS A 153 -3.30 -12.23 18.23
CA LYS A 153 -4.45 -11.51 17.67
C LYS A 153 -4.41 -11.44 16.14
N ALA A 154 -3.24 -11.18 15.55
CA ALA A 154 -3.08 -11.17 14.10
C ALA A 154 -3.43 -12.52 13.46
N ILE A 155 -2.97 -13.62 14.05
CA ILE A 155 -3.32 -14.99 13.61
C ILE A 155 -4.82 -15.23 13.72
N GLU A 156 -5.45 -14.83 14.83
CA GLU A 156 -6.90 -14.96 15.03
C GLU A 156 -7.70 -14.19 13.96
N LEU A 157 -7.29 -12.95 13.65
CA LEU A 157 -7.93 -12.14 12.60
C LEU A 157 -7.81 -12.79 11.23
N THR A 158 -6.65 -13.39 10.91
CA THR A 158 -6.44 -14.06 9.62
C THR A 158 -7.20 -15.38 9.48
N LYS A 159 -7.42 -16.11 10.58
CA LYS A 159 -8.24 -17.34 10.57
C LYS A 159 -9.69 -17.05 10.20
N LYS A 160 -10.22 -15.90 10.60
CA LYS A 160 -11.57 -15.43 10.22
C LYS A 160 -11.69 -15.05 8.74
N ALA A 161 -10.56 -14.93 8.02
CA ALA A 161 -10.49 -14.59 6.60
C ALA A 161 -10.10 -15.80 5.73
N ASP A 162 -10.36 -17.02 6.20
CA ASP A 162 -10.20 -18.30 5.46
C ASP A 162 -8.84 -18.52 4.79
N ILE A 163 -7.76 -18.12 5.47
CA ILE A 163 -6.39 -18.31 4.97
C ILE A 163 -5.89 -19.74 5.27
N LYS A 164 -5.32 -20.40 4.27
CA LYS A 164 -4.75 -21.77 4.38
C LYS A 164 -3.53 -21.85 5.33
N GLY A 165 -2.73 -20.80 5.41
CA GLY A 165 -1.55 -20.76 6.27
C GLY A 165 -0.93 -19.36 6.35
N ILE A 166 -0.35 -19.05 7.51
CA ILE A 166 0.31 -17.76 7.76
C ILE A 166 1.59 -17.97 8.57
N LYS A 167 2.63 -17.22 8.24
CA LYS A 167 3.86 -17.12 9.03
C LYS A 167 4.17 -15.66 9.31
N ILE A 168 4.31 -15.31 10.57
CA ILE A 168 4.69 -13.97 11.04
C ILE A 168 6.08 -14.06 11.65
N GLN A 169 6.96 -13.15 11.26
CA GLN A 169 8.30 -13.02 11.82
C GLN A 169 8.51 -11.57 12.26
N ILE A 170 8.95 -11.37 13.50
CA ILE A 170 9.30 -10.07 14.07
C ILE A 170 10.75 -10.16 14.52
N ALA A 171 11.57 -9.17 14.19
CA ALA A 171 12.96 -9.08 14.61
C ALA A 171 13.24 -7.67 15.17
N GLY A 172 14.17 -7.58 16.12
CA GLY A 172 14.52 -6.34 16.82
C GLY A 172 14.55 -6.52 18.34
N ARG A 173 14.59 -5.40 19.06
CA ARG A 173 14.48 -5.34 20.53
C ARG A 173 13.02 -5.51 20.94
N LEU A 174 12.67 -6.68 21.49
CA LEU A 174 11.30 -7.03 21.86
C LEU A 174 11.12 -6.87 23.37
N ALA A 175 10.15 -6.03 23.77
CA ALA A 175 9.85 -5.67 25.16
C ALA A 175 10.89 -4.81 25.89
N GLY A 176 11.68 -4.03 25.14
CA GLY A 176 12.75 -3.16 25.64
C GLY A 176 14.09 -3.53 25.03
#